data_AF-A0A3L7U6Y0-F1
#
_entry.id   AF-A0A3L7U6Y0-F1
#
_cell.length_a   1.000
_cell.length_b   1.000
_cell.length_c   1.000
_cell.angle_alpha   90.00
_cell.angle_beta   90.00
_cell.angle_gamma   90.00
#
_symmetry.space_group_name_H-M   'P 1'
#
loop_
_entity.id
_entity.type
_entity.pdbx_description
1 polymer ?
#
loop_
_entity_poly.entity_id
_entity_poly.type
_entity_poly.pdbx_seq_one_letter_code
_entity_poly.pdbx_strand_id
1 'polypeptide(L)'
;ILPNADGLASLVNWANEVMQVGWTTEELRRLSCEEVEQMVLAAYDERFRPEMSQTERSLILEVLDSAWKEHLHYMDYIRSGIGLSSYAQKDPKTEYRREGMSAFQQMWKTIGQQVTSAIFRLEQESSGVIESVFQESAASHAEFQEEPDAPPASGPGQGIDASDFQTNSSDSTPPPVQPIRNFAPQVGRNDPCPCGSGKKYKKCHGA
;
A
#
# COMPACT_ATOMS: atom_id res chain seq x y z
N ILE A 1 -6.92 -29.69 -35.81
CA ILE A 1 -7.02 -29.63 -37.29
C ILE A 1 -5.60 -29.41 -37.77
N LEU A 2 -5.01 -30.35 -38.51
CA LEU A 2 -3.62 -30.19 -38.98
C LEU A 2 -3.56 -28.94 -39.88
N PRO A 3 -2.59 -28.03 -39.67
CA PRO A 3 -2.48 -26.83 -40.50
C PRO A 3 -2.18 -27.22 -41.95
N ASN A 4 -2.84 -26.57 -42.90
CA ASN A 4 -2.50 -26.68 -44.32
C ASN A 4 -0.99 -26.47 -44.51
N ALA A 5 -0.35 -27.31 -45.33
CA ALA A 5 1.10 -27.26 -45.55
C ALA A 5 1.60 -25.87 -46.00
N ASP A 6 0.79 -25.17 -46.82
CA ASP A 6 1.09 -23.82 -47.30
C ASP A 6 1.03 -22.75 -46.19
N GLY A 7 0.13 -22.95 -45.21
CA GLY A 7 0.00 -22.06 -44.06
C GLY A 7 1.20 -22.17 -43.13
N LEU A 8 1.70 -23.39 -42.92
CA LEU A 8 2.86 -23.65 -42.07
C LEU A 8 4.15 -23.13 -42.73
N ALA A 9 4.28 -23.26 -44.05
CA ALA A 9 5.39 -22.65 -44.79
C ALA A 9 5.37 -21.11 -44.72
N SER A 10 4.19 -20.50 -44.84
CA SER A 10 4.04 -19.04 -44.70
C SER A 10 4.39 -18.56 -43.29
N LEU A 11 3.97 -19.29 -42.25
CA LEU A 11 4.31 -18.98 -40.86
C LEU A 11 5.82 -19.05 -40.61
N VAL A 12 6.49 -20.08 -41.10
CA VAL A 12 7.95 -20.23 -40.96
C VAL A 12 8.69 -19.11 -41.67
N ASN A 13 8.29 -18.75 -42.89
CA ASN A 13 8.90 -17.63 -43.61
C ASN A 13 8.73 -16.32 -42.86
N TRP A 14 7.51 -16.03 -42.38
CA TRP A 14 7.24 -14.84 -41.56
C TRP A 14 8.06 -14.83 -40.26
N ALA A 15 8.13 -15.96 -39.56
CA ALA A 15 8.89 -16.09 -38.32
C ALA A 15 10.39 -15.83 -38.55
N ASN A 16 10.96 -16.42 -39.60
CA ASN A 16 12.36 -16.25 -39.93
C ASN A 16 12.68 -14.81 -40.39
N GLU A 17 11.74 -14.12 -41.03
CA GLU A 17 11.93 -12.73 -41.47
C GLU A 17 11.76 -11.72 -40.31
N VAL A 18 10.68 -11.84 -39.54
CA VAL A 18 10.30 -10.86 -38.51
C VAL A 18 11.03 -11.11 -37.19
N MET A 19 11.09 -12.37 -36.76
CA MET A 19 11.69 -12.75 -35.48
C MET A 19 13.17 -13.15 -35.62
N GLN A 20 13.70 -13.24 -36.85
CA GLN A 20 15.06 -13.70 -37.17
C GLN A 20 15.41 -15.07 -36.56
N VAL A 21 14.40 -15.96 -36.49
CA VAL A 21 14.59 -17.35 -36.06
C VAL A 21 14.99 -18.21 -37.26
N GLY A 22 15.59 -19.37 -37.00
CA GLY A 22 16.07 -20.31 -38.03
C GLY A 22 15.19 -21.55 -38.15
N TRP A 23 13.86 -21.41 -38.05
CA TRP A 23 12.95 -22.55 -37.97
C TRP A 23 12.72 -23.19 -39.33
N THR A 24 12.42 -24.49 -39.31
CA THR A 24 12.08 -25.27 -40.50
C THR A 24 10.64 -25.78 -40.45
N THR A 25 10.03 -25.96 -41.62
CA THR A 25 8.65 -26.48 -41.75
C THR A 25 8.50 -27.89 -41.20
N GLU A 26 9.58 -28.68 -41.23
CA GLU A 26 9.58 -30.06 -40.74
C GLU A 26 9.61 -30.14 -39.20
N GLU A 27 10.21 -29.16 -38.52
CA GLU A 27 10.18 -29.05 -37.06
C GLU A 27 8.77 -28.71 -36.56
N LEU A 28 8.13 -27.70 -37.15
CA LEU A 28 6.77 -27.28 -36.75
C LEU A 28 5.72 -28.33 -37.09
N ARG A 29 5.92 -29.16 -38.13
CA ARG A 29 4.98 -30.22 -38.51
C ARG A 29 4.87 -31.34 -37.48
N ARG A 30 5.89 -31.53 -36.65
CA ARG A 30 5.93 -32.56 -35.60
C ARG A 30 5.22 -32.14 -34.32
N LEU A 31 4.91 -30.85 -34.19
CA LEU A 31 4.30 -30.25 -33.01
C LEU A 31 2.78 -30.12 -33.20
N SER A 32 2.06 -30.11 -32.07
CA SER A 32 0.65 -29.76 -32.02
C SER A 32 0.46 -28.25 -32.23
N CYS A 33 -0.77 -27.83 -32.58
CA CYS A 33 -1.08 -26.40 -32.72
C CYS A 33 -0.76 -25.58 -31.46
N GLU A 34 -1.07 -26.11 -30.27
CA GLU A 34 -0.80 -25.43 -29.00
C GLU A 34 0.70 -25.26 -28.76
N GLU A 35 1.51 -26.27 -29.08
CA GLU A 35 2.97 -26.19 -28.96
C GLU A 35 3.57 -25.19 -29.95
N VAL A 36 3.06 -25.14 -31.19
CA VAL A 36 3.50 -24.15 -32.19
C VAL A 36 3.14 -22.73 -31.74
N GLU A 37 1.94 -22.53 -31.20
CA GLU A 37 1.50 -21.24 -30.68
C GLU A 37 2.41 -20.78 -29.52
N GLN A 38 2.66 -21.65 -28.54
CA GLN A 38 3.58 -21.35 -27.43
C GLN A 38 5.00 -21.04 -27.92
N MET A 39 5.50 -21.77 -28.91
CA MET A 39 6.83 -21.54 -29.47
C MET A 39 6.92 -20.18 -30.17
N VAL A 40 5.90 -19.79 -30.93
CA VAL A 40 5.81 -18.48 -31.61
C VAL A 40 5.76 -17.35 -30.59
N LEU A 41 4.92 -17.47 -29.56
CA LEU A 41 4.81 -16.46 -28.51
C LEU A 41 6.12 -16.30 -27.74
N ALA A 42 6.78 -17.41 -27.38
CA ALA A 42 8.07 -17.37 -26.70
C ALA A 42 9.16 -16.71 -27.55
N ALA A 43 9.22 -16.99 -28.85
CA ALA A 43 10.18 -16.35 -29.75
C ALA A 43 9.89 -14.85 -29.96
N TYR A 44 8.60 -14.48 -29.96
CA TYR A 44 8.19 -13.09 -30.01
C TYR A 44 8.64 -12.35 -28.74
N ASP A 45 8.40 -12.93 -27.56
CA ASP A 45 8.80 -12.32 -26.28
C ASP A 45 10.32 -12.21 -26.16
N GLU A 46 11.09 -13.23 -26.55
CA GLU A 46 12.55 -13.16 -26.51
C GLU A 46 13.10 -12.07 -27.45
N ARG A 47 12.49 -11.90 -28.61
CA ARG A 47 12.97 -10.94 -29.62
C ARG A 47 12.56 -9.50 -29.32
N PHE A 48 11.31 -9.30 -28.94
CA PHE A 48 10.70 -7.97 -28.80
C PHE A 48 10.59 -7.51 -27.35
N ARG A 49 10.73 -8.43 -26.38
CA ARG A 49 10.59 -8.17 -24.94
C ARG A 49 11.69 -8.86 -24.08
N PRO A 50 12.99 -8.84 -24.48
CA PRO A 50 14.04 -9.57 -23.76
C PRO A 50 14.25 -9.09 -22.31
N GLU A 51 14.14 -7.78 -22.06
CA GLU A 51 14.25 -7.21 -20.70
C GLU A 51 12.97 -7.41 -19.88
N MET A 52 11.85 -7.73 -20.53
CA MET A 52 10.55 -7.79 -19.87
C MET A 52 10.40 -9.05 -19.03
N SER A 53 10.90 -10.23 -19.46
CA SER A 53 10.71 -11.46 -18.68
C SER A 53 11.31 -11.38 -17.25
N GLN A 54 12.53 -10.85 -17.10
CA GLN A 54 13.15 -10.71 -15.78
C GLN A 54 12.56 -9.54 -14.99
N THR A 55 12.28 -8.42 -15.66
CA THR A 55 11.74 -7.21 -15.03
C THR A 55 10.29 -7.41 -14.58
N GLU A 56 9.44 -7.99 -15.41
CA GLU A 56 8.05 -8.38 -15.09
C GLU A 56 8.02 -9.34 -13.91
N ARG A 57 8.89 -10.36 -13.90
CA ARG A 57 8.99 -11.29 -12.79
C ARG A 57 9.37 -10.56 -11.50
N SER A 58 10.34 -9.65 -11.55
CA SER A 58 10.75 -8.87 -10.38
C SER A 58 9.60 -7.98 -9.89
N LEU A 59 8.94 -7.27 -10.79
CA LEU A 59 7.78 -6.41 -10.54
C LEU A 59 6.63 -7.20 -9.88
N ILE A 60 6.27 -8.36 -10.44
CA ILE A 60 5.20 -9.21 -9.89
C ILE A 60 5.55 -9.65 -8.48
N LEU A 61 6.79 -10.08 -8.24
CA LEU A 61 7.23 -10.53 -6.93
C LEU A 61 7.21 -9.40 -5.90
N GLU A 62 7.63 -8.20 -6.29
CA GLU A 62 7.63 -7.03 -5.40
C GLU A 62 6.21 -6.58 -5.02
N VAL A 63 5.31 -6.46 -6.01
CA VAL A 63 3.91 -6.11 -5.79
C VAL A 63 3.21 -7.15 -4.92
N LEU A 64 3.45 -8.44 -5.20
CA LEU A 64 2.87 -9.54 -4.43
C LEU A 64 3.36 -9.53 -2.97
N ASP A 65 4.66 -9.38 -2.75
CA ASP A 65 5.25 -9.40 -1.41
C ASP A 65 4.77 -8.19 -0.58
N SER A 66 4.70 -7.01 -1.19
CA SER A 66 4.16 -5.80 -0.55
C SER A 66 2.68 -5.97 -0.16
N ALA A 67 1.83 -6.38 -1.11
CA ALA A 67 0.40 -6.58 -0.88
C ALA A 67 0.12 -7.67 0.16
N TRP A 68 0.92 -8.74 0.16
CA TRP A 68 0.79 -9.82 1.13
C TRP A 68 1.16 -9.38 2.56
N LYS A 69 2.24 -8.62 2.73
CA LYS A 69 2.61 -8.05 4.04
C LYS A 69 1.51 -7.14 4.57
N GLU A 70 0.97 -6.26 3.74
CA GLU A 70 -0.14 -5.38 4.11
C GLU A 70 -1.38 -6.21 4.51
N HIS A 71 -1.70 -7.27 3.77
CA HIS A 71 -2.79 -8.17 4.12
C HIS A 71 -2.56 -8.88 5.47
N LEU A 72 -1.33 -9.33 5.77
CA LEU A 72 -1.02 -9.93 7.08
C LEU A 72 -1.20 -8.91 8.22
N HIS A 73 -0.74 -7.67 8.04
CA HIS A 73 -0.96 -6.59 9.00
C HIS A 73 -2.46 -6.33 9.22
N TYR A 74 -3.23 -6.27 8.14
CA TYR A 74 -4.68 -6.11 8.20
C TYR A 74 -5.37 -7.29 8.90
N MET A 75 -4.93 -8.53 8.66
CA MET A 75 -5.47 -9.71 9.33
C MET A 75 -5.17 -9.73 10.83
N ASP A 76 -4.00 -9.26 11.24
CA ASP A 76 -3.68 -9.09 12.67
C ASP A 76 -4.52 -7.97 13.31
N TYR A 77 -4.79 -6.88 12.58
CA TYR A 77 -5.73 -5.85 13.02
C TYR A 77 -7.14 -6.41 13.25
N ILE A 78 -7.71 -7.14 12.29
CA ILE A 78 -9.03 -7.78 12.46
C ILE A 78 -9.01 -8.74 13.64
N ARG A 79 -7.95 -9.55 13.79
CA ARG A 79 -7.83 -10.50 14.91
C ARG A 79 -7.89 -9.78 16.25
N SER A 80 -7.25 -8.61 16.38
CA SER A 80 -7.31 -7.80 17.59
C SER A 80 -8.69 -7.19 17.85
N GLY A 81 -9.43 -6.82 16.78
CA GLY A 81 -10.75 -6.20 16.86
C GLY A 81 -11.94 -7.16 17.00
N ILE A 82 -11.76 -8.45 16.70
CA ILE A 82 -12.84 -9.45 16.69
C ILE A 82 -13.48 -9.67 18.07
N GLY A 83 -12.77 -9.31 19.15
CA GLY A 83 -13.28 -9.35 20.51
C GLY A 83 -14.47 -8.41 20.75
N LEU A 84 -14.63 -7.37 19.94
CA LEU A 84 -15.78 -6.46 19.99
C LEU A 84 -17.01 -7.06 19.29
N SER A 85 -16.83 -8.02 18.37
CA SER A 85 -17.93 -8.65 17.62
C SER A 85 -18.83 -9.52 18.51
N SER A 86 -18.34 -9.99 19.66
CA SER A 86 -19.18 -10.69 20.65
C SER A 86 -20.28 -9.80 21.22
N TYR A 87 -20.07 -8.47 21.25
CA TYR A 87 -21.09 -7.52 21.68
C TYR A 87 -22.28 -7.46 20.70
N ALA A 88 -22.04 -7.76 19.42
CA ALA A 88 -23.07 -7.82 18.39
C ALA A 88 -23.78 -9.19 18.30
N GLN A 89 -23.53 -10.11 19.25
CA GLN A 89 -24.07 -11.49 19.25
C GLN A 89 -23.76 -12.29 17.98
N LYS A 90 -22.76 -11.87 17.21
CA LYS A 90 -22.27 -12.59 16.04
C LYS A 90 -21.11 -13.49 16.42
N ASP A 91 -20.97 -14.62 15.72
CA ASP A 91 -19.83 -15.52 15.92
C ASP A 91 -18.53 -14.85 15.41
N PRO A 92 -17.55 -14.57 16.31
CA PRO A 92 -16.28 -13.93 15.94
C PRO A 92 -15.51 -14.68 14.87
N LYS A 93 -15.57 -16.02 14.88
CA LYS A 93 -14.85 -16.85 13.91
C LYS A 93 -15.41 -16.68 12.50
N THR A 94 -16.73 -16.54 12.41
CA THR A 94 -17.43 -16.37 11.14
C THR A 94 -17.20 -14.97 10.57
N GLU A 95 -17.24 -13.92 11.40
CA GLU A 95 -16.91 -12.56 10.95
C GLU A 95 -15.44 -12.42 10.54
N TYR A 96 -14.49 -13.00 11.28
CA TYR A 96 -13.07 -13.01 10.89
C TYR A 96 -12.86 -13.65 9.53
N ARG A 97 -13.51 -14.79 9.27
CA ARG A 97 -13.42 -15.48 7.97
C ARG A 97 -14.04 -14.64 6.85
N ARG A 98 -15.20 -14.03 7.10
CA ARG A 98 -15.91 -13.21 6.11
C ARG A 98 -15.09 -11.99 5.72
N GLU A 99 -14.62 -11.25 6.71
CA GLU A 99 -13.84 -10.03 6.51
C GLU A 99 -12.48 -10.34 5.88
N GLY A 100 -11.79 -11.36 6.40
CA GLY A 100 -10.50 -11.79 5.87
C GLY A 100 -10.57 -12.26 4.41
N MET A 101 -11.62 -13.00 4.03
CA MET A 101 -11.85 -13.40 2.64
C MET A 101 -12.15 -12.19 1.74
N SER A 102 -12.98 -11.26 2.22
CA SER A 102 -13.29 -10.02 1.49
C SER A 102 -12.02 -9.21 1.22
N ALA A 103 -11.16 -9.04 2.22
CA ALA A 103 -9.90 -8.32 2.08
C ALA A 103 -8.89 -9.05 1.19
N PHE A 104 -8.82 -10.38 1.27
CA PHE A 104 -7.98 -11.18 0.37
C PHE A 104 -8.40 -11.02 -1.11
N GLN A 105 -9.71 -11.08 -1.40
CA GLN A 105 -10.22 -10.88 -2.76
C GLN A 105 -9.92 -9.47 -3.28
N GLN A 106 -10.09 -8.46 -2.42
CA GLN A 106 -9.76 -7.08 -2.76
C GLN A 106 -8.26 -6.91 -3.03
N MET A 107 -7.40 -7.45 -2.18
CA MET A 107 -5.95 -7.47 -2.37
C MET A 107 -5.58 -8.10 -3.72
N TRP A 108 -6.13 -9.28 -4.03
CA TRP A 108 -5.85 -9.99 -5.28
C TRP A 108 -6.25 -9.17 -6.52
N LYS A 109 -7.41 -8.50 -6.45
CA LYS A 109 -7.87 -7.60 -7.52
C LYS A 109 -6.92 -6.41 -7.69
N THR A 110 -6.48 -5.80 -6.59
CA THR A 110 -5.53 -4.67 -6.61
C THR A 110 -4.18 -5.09 -7.19
N ILE A 111 -3.64 -6.26 -6.80
CA ILE A 111 -2.40 -6.81 -7.37
C ILE A 111 -2.52 -6.91 -8.89
N GLY A 112 -3.61 -7.51 -9.39
CA GLY A 112 -3.83 -7.66 -10.82
C GLY A 112 -3.86 -6.31 -11.56
N GLN A 113 -4.53 -5.30 -10.98
CA GLN A 113 -4.58 -3.95 -11.54
C GLN A 113 -3.22 -3.26 -11.55
N GLN A 114 -2.45 -3.36 -10.46
CA GLN A 114 -1.13 -2.75 -10.32
C GLN A 114 -0.12 -3.40 -11.28
N VAL A 115 -0.04 -4.73 -11.31
CA VAL A 115 0.83 -5.47 -12.23
C VAL A 115 0.50 -5.13 -13.68
N THR A 116 -0.78 -5.19 -14.05
CA THR A 116 -1.20 -4.91 -15.43
C THR A 116 -0.85 -3.47 -15.83
N SER A 117 -1.17 -2.49 -14.97
CA SER A 117 -0.82 -1.09 -15.21
C SER A 117 0.69 -0.87 -15.30
N ALA A 118 1.47 -1.53 -14.44
CA ALA A 118 2.93 -1.38 -14.41
C ALA A 118 3.58 -2.00 -15.65
N ILE A 119 3.13 -3.18 -16.11
CA ILE A 119 3.64 -3.82 -17.34
C ILE A 119 3.34 -2.94 -18.56
N PHE A 120 2.11 -2.43 -18.71
CA PHE A 120 1.77 -1.56 -19.85
C PHE A 120 2.51 -0.21 -19.83
N ARG A 121 2.80 0.34 -18.64
CA ARG A 121 3.65 1.55 -18.52
C ARG A 121 5.10 1.25 -18.85
N LEU A 122 5.62 0.11 -18.39
CA LEU A 122 6.98 -0.35 -18.67
C LEU A 122 7.22 -0.56 -20.17
N GLU A 123 6.22 -1.07 -20.90
CA GLU A 123 6.30 -1.22 -22.36
C GLU A 123 6.45 0.13 -23.09
N GLN A 124 5.91 1.21 -22.52
CA GLN A 124 5.86 2.52 -23.16
C GLN A 124 7.09 3.39 -22.86
N GLU A 125 7.78 3.13 -21.75
CA GLU A 125 8.90 3.92 -21.24
C GLU A 125 10.19 3.08 -21.28
N SER A 126 11.05 3.28 -22.28
CA SER A 126 12.31 2.54 -22.42
C SER A 126 13.24 2.75 -21.20
N SER A 127 13.45 1.67 -20.45
CA SER A 127 14.51 1.34 -19.46
C SER A 127 14.79 2.31 -18.28
N GLY A 128 14.24 3.52 -18.22
CA GLY A 128 14.58 4.52 -17.19
C GLY A 128 13.55 4.77 -16.07
N VAL A 129 12.34 4.24 -16.18
CA VAL A 129 11.14 4.74 -15.46
C VAL A 129 10.61 3.79 -14.37
N ILE A 130 11.25 2.63 -14.21
CA ILE A 130 10.85 1.62 -13.23
C ILE A 130 10.83 2.19 -11.80
N GLU A 131 11.76 3.06 -11.42
CA GLU A 131 11.81 3.62 -10.07
C GLU A 131 10.62 4.57 -9.77
N SER A 132 10.18 5.36 -10.75
CA SER A 132 9.15 6.41 -10.52
C SER A 132 7.73 5.87 -10.44
N VAL A 133 7.41 4.80 -11.18
CA VAL A 133 6.05 4.21 -11.18
C VAL A 133 5.72 3.54 -9.84
N PHE A 134 6.74 2.98 -9.19
CA PHE A 134 6.59 2.33 -7.88
C PHE A 134 6.47 3.34 -6.75
N GLN A 135 7.16 4.48 -6.85
CA GLN A 135 7.07 5.56 -5.87
C GLN A 135 5.68 6.22 -5.88
N GLU A 136 5.03 6.33 -7.05
CA GLU A 136 3.67 6.87 -7.19
C GLU A 136 2.59 5.96 -6.59
N SER A 137 2.78 4.64 -6.62
CA SER A 137 1.80 3.67 -6.10
C SER A 137 1.85 3.55 -4.57
N ALA A 138 3.00 3.81 -3.96
CA ALA A 138 3.14 3.91 -2.51
C ALA A 138 2.54 5.22 -1.94
N ALA A 139 2.31 6.23 -2.78
CA ALA A 139 1.75 7.52 -2.36
C ALA A 139 0.22 7.48 -2.10
N SER A 140 -0.45 6.34 -2.29
CA SER A 140 -1.84 6.15 -1.88
C SER A 140 -2.00 5.63 -0.45
N HIS A 141 -1.11 6.02 0.44
CA HIS A 141 -1.37 6.14 1.87
C HIS A 141 -0.88 7.52 2.30
N ALA A 142 -1.42 8.57 1.66
CA ALA A 142 -1.41 9.88 2.27
C ALA A 142 -2.12 9.73 3.61
N GLU A 143 -1.32 9.70 4.68
CA GLU A 143 -1.76 9.92 6.04
C GLU A 143 -2.86 10.97 6.03
N PHE A 144 -3.95 10.66 6.72
CA PHE A 144 -4.97 11.62 7.06
C PHE A 144 -4.27 12.72 7.85
N GLN A 145 -3.82 13.77 7.16
CA GLN A 145 -3.42 15.01 7.79
C GLN A 145 -4.69 15.58 8.41
N GLU A 146 -4.77 15.55 9.74
CA GLU A 146 -5.74 16.34 10.47
C GLU A 146 -5.57 17.80 10.02
N GLU A 147 -6.48 18.28 9.18
CA GLU A 147 -6.58 19.71 8.90
C GLU A 147 -6.85 20.44 10.22
N PRO A 148 -6.08 21.48 10.55
CA PRO A 148 -6.44 22.36 11.63
C PRO A 148 -7.70 23.14 11.20
N ASP A 149 -8.75 23.05 12.02
CA ASP A 149 -10.05 23.68 11.85
C ASP A 149 -9.99 25.03 11.11
N ALA A 150 -10.61 25.06 9.93
CA ALA A 150 -10.88 26.30 9.21
C ALA A 150 -11.68 27.26 10.11
N PRO A 151 -11.31 28.54 10.21
CA PRO A 151 -12.07 29.50 10.99
C PRO A 151 -13.41 29.80 10.28
N PRO A 152 -14.51 29.99 11.01
CA PRO A 152 -15.81 30.24 10.39
C PRO A 152 -15.82 31.61 9.71
N ALA A 153 -16.14 31.59 8.41
CA ALA A 153 -16.44 32.78 7.63
C ALA A 153 -17.60 33.55 8.27
N SER A 154 -17.35 34.79 8.68
CA SER A 154 -18.38 35.75 9.08
C SER A 154 -18.39 36.91 8.08
N GLY A 155 -19.48 37.01 7.31
CA GLY A 155 -19.80 38.15 6.46
C GLY A 155 -20.28 39.37 7.25
N PRO A 156 -20.43 40.54 6.59
CA PRO A 156 -20.10 41.85 7.17
C PRO A 156 -21.32 42.61 7.72
N GLY A 157 -21.11 43.42 8.78
CA GLY A 157 -22.16 44.31 9.29
C GLY A 157 -21.77 45.21 10.47
N GLN A 158 -21.17 46.36 10.15
CA GLN A 158 -21.30 47.70 10.76
C GLN A 158 -21.32 47.91 12.28
N GLY A 159 -20.38 48.75 12.75
CA GLY A 159 -20.67 49.79 13.75
C GLY A 159 -19.54 50.14 14.73
N ILE A 160 -18.79 51.23 14.45
CA ILE A 160 -18.30 52.33 15.33
C ILE A 160 -17.68 51.97 16.71
N ASP A 161 -16.52 52.45 17.18
CA ASP A 161 -15.80 53.74 17.09
C ASP A 161 -14.29 53.51 17.40
N ALA A 162 -13.34 54.05 16.62
CA ALA A 162 -12.55 55.27 16.88
C ALA A 162 -11.79 55.26 18.23
N SER A 163 -10.54 54.78 18.27
CA SER A 163 -9.28 55.54 18.10
C SER A 163 -8.73 56.15 19.39
N ASP A 164 -7.67 55.55 19.93
CA ASP A 164 -6.56 56.13 20.71
C ASP A 164 -5.70 54.94 21.21
N PHE A 165 -4.37 54.92 21.28
CA PHE A 165 -3.29 55.76 20.80
C PHE A 165 -2.00 54.93 20.93
N GLN A 166 -0.96 55.41 20.26
CA GLN A 166 0.42 54.94 20.14
C GLN A 166 1.16 54.36 21.38
N THR A 167 1.87 53.25 21.12
CA THR A 167 3.29 52.95 21.42
C THR A 167 3.84 53.12 22.85
N ASN A 168 4.33 52.03 23.45
CA ASN A 168 5.77 51.80 23.57
C ASN A 168 6.13 50.40 24.10
N SER A 169 7.28 49.94 23.62
CA SER A 169 7.93 48.66 23.79
C SER A 169 8.15 48.22 25.23
N SER A 170 7.94 46.92 25.49
CA SER A 170 8.79 46.15 26.41
C SER A 170 8.83 44.70 25.95
N ASP A 171 10.02 44.31 25.52
CA ASP A 171 10.50 42.96 25.26
C ASP A 171 10.17 42.02 26.42
N SER A 172 9.42 40.95 26.16
CA SER A 172 9.32 39.73 26.96
C SER A 172 8.47 38.71 26.19
N THR A 173 9.11 37.88 25.39
CA THR A 173 8.50 36.65 24.85
C THR A 173 8.21 35.70 26.02
N PRO A 174 6.97 35.20 26.22
CA PRO A 174 6.74 34.11 27.17
C PRO A 174 7.38 32.83 26.61
N PRO A 175 8.16 32.06 27.41
CA PRO A 175 8.78 30.84 26.91
C PRO A 175 7.71 29.78 26.60
N PRO A 176 7.98 28.90 25.61
CA PRO A 176 7.06 27.82 25.27
C PRO A 176 6.88 26.89 26.49
N VAL A 177 5.62 26.64 26.84
CA VAL A 177 5.25 25.73 27.93
C VAL A 177 5.70 24.31 27.54
N GLN A 178 6.73 23.81 28.23
CA GLN A 178 7.20 22.43 28.03
C GLN A 178 6.20 21.43 28.63
N PRO A 179 6.07 20.24 28.03
CA PRO A 179 5.18 19.19 28.55
C PRO A 179 5.58 18.79 29.98
N ILE A 180 4.62 18.80 30.89
CA ILE A 180 4.80 18.40 32.29
C ILE A 180 5.14 16.91 32.31
N ARG A 181 6.43 16.60 32.52
CA ARG A 181 6.90 15.25 32.86
C ARG A 181 6.86 15.11 34.38
N ASN A 182 6.05 14.19 34.89
CA ASN A 182 6.01 13.89 36.32
C ASN A 182 7.33 13.20 36.73
N PHE A 183 8.28 13.97 37.26
CA PHE A 183 9.53 13.47 37.84
C PHE A 183 9.35 12.93 39.28
N ALA A 184 8.12 12.89 39.79
CA ALA A 184 7.86 12.39 41.14
C ALA A 184 8.13 10.87 41.19
N PRO A 185 8.82 10.36 42.22
CA PRO A 185 9.03 8.93 42.38
C PRO A 185 7.67 8.22 42.47
N GLN A 186 7.49 7.20 41.65
CA GLN A 186 6.26 6.41 41.60
C GLN A 186 6.11 5.67 42.93
N VAL A 187 5.23 6.18 43.82
CA VAL A 187 5.06 5.63 45.16
C VAL A 187 4.50 4.22 45.06
N GLY A 188 5.25 3.24 45.56
CA GLY A 188 4.86 1.84 45.54
C GLY A 188 3.65 1.59 46.43
N ARG A 189 2.84 0.58 46.08
CA ARG A 189 1.59 0.24 46.78
C ARG A 189 1.76 0.04 48.31
N ASN A 190 2.94 -0.36 48.78
CA ASN A 190 3.25 -0.59 50.19
C ASN A 190 4.07 0.53 50.87
N ASP A 191 4.49 1.57 50.14
CA ASP A 191 5.35 2.65 50.65
C ASP A 191 4.58 3.60 51.58
N PRO A 192 5.27 4.36 52.45
CA PRO A 192 4.63 5.39 53.27
C PRO A 192 3.93 6.43 52.38
N CYS A 193 2.70 6.77 52.74
CA CYS A 193 1.89 7.68 51.93
C CYS A 193 2.44 9.12 52.01
N PRO A 194 2.61 9.81 50.86
CA PRO A 194 3.19 11.15 50.81
C PRO A 194 2.31 12.25 51.45
N CYS A 195 1.08 11.94 51.87
CA CYS A 195 0.22 12.88 52.60
C CYS A 195 0.62 13.07 54.08
N GLY A 196 1.67 12.39 54.56
CA GLY A 196 2.16 12.52 55.94
C GLY A 196 1.35 11.74 56.99
N SER A 197 0.40 10.89 56.57
CA SER A 197 -0.48 10.15 57.48
C SER A 197 0.19 8.99 58.24
N GLY A 198 1.44 8.64 57.92
CA GLY A 198 2.17 7.51 58.49
C GLY A 198 1.67 6.11 58.06
N LYS A 199 0.64 6.03 57.21
CA LYS A 199 0.06 4.76 56.70
C LYS A 199 0.67 4.37 55.35
N LYS A 200 0.63 3.07 55.01
CA LYS A 200 1.02 2.58 53.67
C LYS A 200 0.08 3.13 52.59
N TYR A 201 0.60 3.41 51.39
CA TYR A 201 -0.13 4.06 50.29
C TYR A 201 -1.46 3.38 49.95
N LYS A 202 -1.48 2.05 49.81
CA LYS A 202 -2.71 1.27 49.57
C LYS A 202 -3.80 1.38 50.64
N LYS A 203 -3.45 1.80 51.86
CA LYS A 203 -4.38 1.96 52.97
C LYS A 203 -4.80 3.42 53.17
N CYS A 204 -4.35 4.33 52.31
CA CYS A 204 -4.65 5.76 52.40
C CYS A 204 -5.22 6.30 51.09
N HIS A 205 -4.43 6.31 50.01
CA HIS A 205 -4.80 6.92 48.72
C HIS A 205 -4.71 5.95 47.53
N GLY A 206 -4.33 4.68 47.76
CA GLY A 206 -4.19 3.67 46.71
C GLY A 206 -5.38 2.73 46.59
N ALA A 207 -6.62 3.27 46.65
CA ALA A 207 -7.84 2.50 46.35
C ALA A 207 -7.89 2.14 44.87
#